data_AF-A0AA88WQD6-F1
#
_entry.id   AF-A0AA88WQD6-F1
#
_cell.length_a   1.000
_cell.length_b   1.000
_cell.length_c   1.000
_cell.angle_alpha   90.00
_cell.angle_beta   90.00
_cell.angle_gamma   90.00
#
_symmetry.space_group_name_H-M   'P 1'
#
loop_
_entity.id
_entity.type
_entity.pdbx_description
1 polymer ?
#
loop_
_entity_poly.entity_id
_entity_poly.type
_entity_poly.pdbx_seq_one_letter_code
_entity_poly.pdbx_strand_id
1 'polypeptide(L)'
;MDVLVEHAKRGYKSYTIINPATYAAAVAELNKRFRLDLTKGHVKNRLKTWKKQYAGLKEILAQKGFKWDKAQKMVVATDAAWNR
;
A
#
# COMPACT_ATOMS: atom_id res chain seq x y z
N MET A 1 -3.64 -9.36 2.26
CA MET A 1 -3.47 -8.09 1.51
C MET A 1 -4.14 -8.15 0.15
N ASP A 2 -4.12 -9.31 -0.52
CA ASP A 2 -4.82 -9.52 -1.79
C ASP A 2 -6.33 -9.25 -1.71
N VAL A 3 -7.00 -9.58 -0.60
CA VAL A 3 -8.44 -9.29 -0.42
C VAL A 3 -8.76 -7.79 -0.47
N LEU A 4 -7.90 -6.95 0.10
CA LEU A 4 -8.06 -5.48 0.05
C LEU A 4 -7.79 -4.95 -1.36
N VAL A 5 -6.79 -5.51 -2.05
CA VAL A 5 -6.43 -5.16 -3.43
C VAL A 5 -7.52 -5.59 -4.41
N GLU A 6 -8.07 -6.79 -4.25
CA GLU A 6 -9.15 -7.34 -5.06
C GLU A 6 -10.45 -6.53 -4.89
N HIS A 7 -10.81 -6.18 -3.65
CA HIS A 7 -11.97 -5.32 -3.39
C HIS A 7 -11.78 -3.90 -3.93
N ALA A 8 -10.56 -3.33 -3.85
CA ALA A 8 -10.26 -2.04 -4.46
C ALA A 8 -10.34 -2.08 -6.00
N LYS A 9 -9.95 -3.20 -6.62
CA LYS A 9 -10.07 -3.43 -8.08
C LYS A 9 -11.53 -3.59 -8.54
N ARG A 10 -12.41 -4.14 -7.69
CA ARG A 10 -13.86 -4.30 -7.96
C ARG A 10 -14.69 -3.02 -7.91
N GLY A 11 -14.06 -1.84 -7.83
CA GLY A 11 -14.77 -0.58 -8.05
C GLY A 11 -15.42 0.05 -6.82
N TYR A 12 -15.18 -0.46 -5.61
CA TYR A 12 -15.43 0.30 -4.37
C TYR A 12 -14.42 1.44 -4.22
N LYS A 13 -14.46 2.37 -5.16
CA LYS A 13 -13.62 3.57 -5.27
C LYS A 13 -14.27 4.71 -4.50
N SER A 14 -14.36 4.57 -3.18
CA SER A 14 -14.20 5.73 -2.32
C SER A 14 -13.01 5.40 -1.41
N TYR A 15 -11.82 5.78 -1.88
CA TYR A 15 -10.55 5.55 -1.18
C TYR A 15 -10.54 6.20 0.24
N THR A 16 -11.50 7.08 0.50
CA THR A 16 -11.79 7.72 1.79
C THR A 16 -12.67 6.89 2.72
N ILE A 17 -13.51 5.97 2.22
CA ILE A 17 -14.48 5.21 3.00
C ILE A 17 -14.50 3.75 2.53
N ILE A 18 -13.45 2.99 2.86
CA ILE A 18 -13.51 1.53 2.75
C ILE A 18 -14.67 1.05 3.64
N ASN A 19 -15.62 0.33 3.04
CA ASN A 19 -16.82 -0.18 3.71
C ASN A 19 -16.42 -0.94 4.99
N PRO A 20 -17.07 -0.68 6.15
CA PRO A 20 -16.85 -1.42 7.39
C PRO A 20 -16.81 -2.95 7.23
N ALA A 21 -17.65 -3.51 6.36
CA ALA A 21 -17.69 -4.93 6.06
C ALA A 21 -16.42 -5.43 5.37
N THR A 22 -15.85 -4.64 4.47
CA THR A 22 -14.58 -4.95 3.79
C THR A 22 -13.41 -4.95 4.76
N TYR A 23 -13.41 -4.04 5.74
CA TYR A 23 -12.40 -4.06 6.81
C TYR A 23 -12.52 -5.30 7.68
N ALA A 24 -13.75 -5.69 8.06
CA ALA A 24 -13.98 -6.88 8.88
C ALA A 24 -13.51 -8.15 8.16
N ALA A 25 -13.84 -8.30 6.87
CA ALA A 25 -13.38 -9.41 6.04
C ALA A 25 -11.85 -9.44 5.90
N ALA A 26 -11.22 -8.29 5.68
CA ALA A 26 -9.77 -8.20 5.59
C ALA A 26 -9.07 -8.54 6.91
N VAL A 27 -9.60 -8.07 8.05
CA VAL A 27 -9.10 -8.40 9.38
C VAL A 27 -9.22 -9.91 9.64
N ALA A 28 -10.41 -10.48 9.39
CA ALA A 28 -10.65 -11.91 9.60
C ALA A 28 -9.70 -12.78 8.76
N GLU A 29 -9.52 -12.45 7.48
CA GLU A 29 -8.62 -13.21 6.60
C GLU A 29 -7.15 -13.06 7.00
N LEU A 30 -6.72 -11.86 7.40
CA LEU A 30 -5.35 -11.64 7.87
C LEU A 30 -5.08 -12.40 9.17
N ASN A 31 -6.01 -12.35 10.11
CA ASN A 31 -5.91 -13.07 11.38
C ASN A 31 -5.87 -14.58 11.15
N LYS A 32 -6.73 -15.10 10.25
CA LYS A 32 -6.75 -16.52 9.88
C LYS A 32 -5.45 -16.96 9.21
N ARG A 33 -4.95 -16.22 8.21
CA ARG A 33 -3.75 -16.60 7.44
C ARG A 33 -2.46 -16.49 8.23
N PHE A 34 -2.33 -15.42 9.02
CA PHE A 34 -1.08 -15.11 9.71
C PHE A 34 -1.12 -15.47 11.20
N ARG A 35 -2.25 -16.03 11.68
CA ARG A 35 -2.50 -16.32 13.10
C ARG A 35 -2.24 -15.11 14.00
N LEU A 36 -2.70 -13.95 13.53
CA LEU A 36 -2.57 -12.67 14.23
C LEU A 36 -3.88 -12.29 14.91
N ASP A 37 -3.80 -11.37 15.88
CA ASP A 37 -4.96 -10.70 16.46
C ASP A 37 -4.99 -9.22 16.06
N LEU A 38 -5.21 -8.98 14.77
CA LEU A 38 -5.34 -7.63 14.24
C LEU A 38 -6.74 -7.09 14.51
N THR A 39 -6.81 -5.81 14.87
CA THR A 39 -8.06 -5.06 14.94
C THR A 39 -8.25 -4.24 13.66
N LYS A 40 -9.47 -3.76 13.44
CA LYS A 40 -9.75 -2.75 12.40
C LYS A 40 -8.85 -1.51 12.53
N GLY A 41 -8.50 -1.13 13.76
CA GLY A 41 -7.57 -0.04 14.05
C GLY A 41 -6.16 -0.31 13.51
N HIS A 42 -5.64 -1.52 13.74
CA HIS A 42 -4.33 -1.93 13.25
C HIS A 42 -4.24 -1.87 11.71
N VAL A 43 -5.27 -2.39 11.03
CA VAL A 43 -5.33 -2.37 9.55
C VAL A 43 -5.45 -0.94 9.01
N LYS A 44 -6.30 -0.10 9.62
CA LYS A 44 -6.41 1.32 9.24
C LYS A 44 -5.08 2.06 9.42
N ASN A 45 -4.39 1.86 10.54
CA ASN A 45 -3.12 2.51 10.80
C ASN A 45 -2.06 2.09 9.77
N ARG A 46 -1.98 0.79 9.48
CA ARG A 46 -1.06 0.26 8.47
C ARG A 46 -1.33 0.85 7.07
N LEU A 47 -2.60 0.97 6.70
CA LEU A 47 -2.98 1.57 5.41
C LEU A 47 -2.58 3.05 5.33
N LYS A 48 -2.68 3.81 6.43
CA LYS A 48 -2.18 5.20 6.48
C LYS A 48 -0.66 5.26 6.23
N THR A 49 0.11 4.39 6.87
CA THR A 49 1.57 4.30 6.66
C THR A 49 1.90 3.99 5.20
N TRP A 50 1.22 3.01 4.61
CA TRP A 50 1.42 2.66 3.20
C TRP A 50 1.04 3.78 2.24
N LYS A 51 -0.02 4.53 2.54
CA LYS A 51 -0.40 5.70 1.76
C LYS A 51 0.71 6.76 1.76
N LYS A 52 1.31 7.02 2.92
CA LYS A 52 2.43 7.97 3.04
C LYS A 52 3.65 7.48 2.26
N GLN A 53 4.04 6.22 2.42
CA GLN A 53 5.17 5.63 1.69
C GLN A 53 4.96 5.66 0.17
N TYR A 54 3.74 5.35 -0.29
CA TYR A 54 3.40 5.40 -1.71
C TYR A 54 3.38 6.83 -2.27
N ALA A 55 2.96 7.81 -1.46
CA ALA A 55 3.04 9.22 -1.84
C ALA A 55 4.50 9.65 -2.05
N GLY A 56 5.38 9.36 -1.09
CA GLY A 56 6.82 9.65 -1.24
C GLY A 56 7.47 8.91 -2.41
N LEU A 57 7.09 7.64 -2.63
CA LEU A 57 7.55 6.87 -3.79
C LEU A 57 7.13 7.53 -5.11
N LYS A 58 5.88 8.02 -5.21
CA LYS A 58 5.40 8.74 -6.38
C LYS A 58 6.15 10.04 -6.62
N GLU A 59 6.46 10.78 -5.55
CA GLU A 59 7.24 12.02 -5.63
C GLU A 59 8.64 11.75 -6.18
N ILE A 60 9.33 10.71 -5.68
CA ILE A 60 10.64 10.31 -6.20
C ILE A 60 10.53 9.88 -7.67
N LEU A 61 9.56 9.04 -8.03
CA LEU A 61 9.37 8.57 -9.39
C LEU A 61 8.93 9.67 -10.38
N ALA A 62 8.40 10.79 -9.90
CA ALA A 62 8.07 11.94 -10.72
C ALA A 62 9.33 12.75 -11.12
N GLN A 63 10.45 12.56 -10.41
CA GLN A 63 11.71 13.23 -10.72
C GLN A 63 12.43 12.56 -11.90
N LYS A 64 13.10 13.37 -12.73
CA LYS A 64 13.90 12.85 -13.85
C LYS A 64 15.08 12.03 -13.33
N GLY A 65 15.28 10.85 -13.91
CA GLY A 65 16.39 9.96 -13.58
C GLY A 65 16.03 8.80 -12.65
N PHE A 66 14.85 8.85 -12.02
CA PHE A 66 14.33 7.77 -11.17
C PHE A 66 13.40 6.85 -11.94
N LYS A 67 13.51 5.54 -11.70
CA LYS A 67 12.68 4.51 -12.31
C LYS A 67 12.33 3.43 -11.30
N TRP A 68 11.22 2.73 -11.51
CA TRP A 68 10.84 1.59 -10.69
C TRP A 68 11.41 0.30 -11.29
N ASP A 69 12.26 -0.38 -10.54
CA ASP A 69 12.71 -1.73 -10.87
C ASP A 69 11.66 -2.74 -10.39
N LYS A 70 11.01 -3.43 -11.35
CA LYS A 70 9.98 -4.43 -11.05
C LYS A 70 10.54 -5.74 -10.49
N ALA A 71 11.77 -6.11 -10.85
CA ALA A 71 12.41 -7.34 -10.40
C ALA A 71 12.88 -7.19 -8.95
N GLN A 72 13.53 -6.06 -8.64
CA GLN A 72 14.04 -5.76 -7.31
C GLN A 72 12.99 -5.09 -6.40
N LYS A 73 11.85 -4.65 -6.96
CA LYS A 73 10.77 -3.94 -6.26
C LYS A 73 11.26 -2.70 -5.51
N MET A 74 12.09 -1.89 -6.17
CA MET A 74 12.71 -0.69 -5.60
C MET A 74 12.84 0.43 -6.62
N VAL A 75 13.13 1.65 -6.13
CA VAL A 75 13.50 2.76 -7.00
C VAL A 75 14.98 2.66 -7.34
N VAL A 76 15.29 2.78 -8.62
CA VAL A 76 16.65 2.83 -9.15
C VAL A 76 16.86 4.17 -9.85
N ALA A 77 18.04 4.74 -9.65
CA ALA A 77 18.50 5.96 -10.30
C ALA A 77 20.03 5.96 -10.30
N THR A 78 20.63 6.83 -11.12
CA THR A 78 22.09 7.05 -11.10
C THR A 78 22.51 7.79 -9.83
N ASP A 79 23.76 7.66 -9.40
CA ASP A 79 24.27 8.36 -8.20
C ASP A 79 24.14 9.89 -8.32
N ALA A 80 24.27 10.43 -9.53
CA ALA A 80 24.04 11.85 -9.80
C ALA A 80 22.59 12.28 -9.58
N ALA A 81 21.62 11.38 -9.76
CA ALA A 81 20.21 11.67 -9.49
C ALA A 81 19.88 11.62 -7.98
N TRP A 82 20.58 10.80 -7.20
CA TRP A 82 20.42 10.72 -5.74
C TRP A 82 21.08 11.87 -4.98
N ASN A 83 22.19 12.41 -5.49
CA ASN A 83 22.99 13.47 -4.84
C ASN A 83 22.58 14.90 -5.24
N ARG A 84 21.31 15.12 -5.58
CA ARG A 84 20.83 16.41 -6.09
C ARG A 84 20.17 17.27 -5.02
#